data_AF-A0A920VE59-F1
#
_entry.id   AF-A0A920VE59-F1
#
_cell.length_a   1.000
_cell.length_b   1.000
_cell.length_c   1.000
_cell.angle_alpha   90.00
_cell.angle_beta   90.00
_cell.angle_gamma   90.00
#
_symmetry.space_group_name_H-M   'P 1'
#
loop_
_entity.id
_entity.type
_entity.pdbx_description
1 polymer ?
#
loop_
_entity_poly.entity_id
_entity_poly.type
_entity_poly.pdbx_seq_one_letter_code
_entity_poly.pdbx_strand_id
1 'polypeptide(L)'
;MQSRRIRAAVADGNMSICPELLGRNHHLSGTVVVGDQRGRTLGFPTANIEIDDQLLLPGDGIYATWAMIDGKRHKSATSIGIRPTFLG
;
A
#
# COMPACT_ATOMS: atom_id res chain seq x y z
N MET A 1 -5.24 21.76 10.66
CA MET A 1 -4.19 21.16 11.52
C MET A 1 -4.19 19.62 11.49
N GLN A 2 -5.35 18.94 11.50
CA GLN A 2 -5.45 17.46 11.43
C GLN A 2 -4.83 16.86 10.14
N SER A 3 -5.08 17.46 8.98
CA SER A 3 -4.61 16.94 7.68
C SER A 3 -3.08 16.93 7.55
N ARG A 4 -2.37 17.88 8.18
CA ARG A 4 -0.89 17.89 8.18
C ARG A 4 -0.34 16.72 9.01
N ARG A 5 -0.96 16.43 10.16
CA ARG A 5 -0.58 15.32 11.04
C ARG A 5 -0.81 13.97 10.38
N ILE A 6 -1.95 13.80 9.70
CA ILE A 6 -2.25 12.59 8.92
C ILE A 6 -1.21 12.42 7.80
N ARG A 7 -0.94 13.47 7.03
CA ARG A 7 0.04 13.40 5.95
C ARG A 7 1.44 13.03 6.44
N ALA A 8 1.89 13.62 7.54
CA ALA A 8 3.16 13.27 8.16
C ALA A 8 3.18 11.82 8.64
N ALA A 9 2.15 11.38 9.36
CA ALA A 9 2.08 10.01 9.85
C ALA A 9 2.08 8.97 8.73
N VAL A 10 1.34 9.21 7.64
CA VAL A 10 1.36 8.32 6.48
C VAL A 10 2.74 8.32 5.83
N ALA A 11 3.31 9.51 5.56
CA ALA A 11 4.65 9.61 4.95
C ALA A 11 5.74 8.90 5.79
N ASP A 12 5.66 8.97 7.12
CA ASP A 12 6.57 8.30 8.05
C ASP A 12 6.27 6.78 8.18
N GLY A 13 5.25 6.26 7.50
CA GLY A 13 4.81 4.86 7.59
C GLY A 13 4.09 4.51 8.90
N ASN A 14 3.79 5.49 9.75
CA ASN A 14 3.07 5.31 11.00
C ASN A 14 1.57 5.16 10.76
N MET A 15 1.16 3.98 10.28
CA MET A 15 -0.23 3.71 9.90
C MET A 15 -1.17 3.48 11.08
N SER A 16 -0.65 3.20 12.29
CA SER A 16 -1.45 2.86 13.47
C SER A 16 -2.26 4.05 14.01
N ILE A 17 -1.82 5.28 13.74
CA ILE A 17 -2.51 6.51 14.16
C ILE A 17 -3.62 6.92 13.19
N CYS A 18 -3.65 6.36 11.98
CA CYS A 18 -4.64 6.72 10.96
C CYS A 18 -6.10 6.50 11.41
N PRO A 19 -6.47 5.38 12.07
CA PRO A 19 -7.84 5.18 12.55
C PRO A 19 -8.30 6.23 13.56
N GLU A 20 -7.41 6.65 14.46
CA GLU A 20 -7.70 7.70 15.43
C GLU A 20 -7.92 9.05 14.74
N LEU A 21 -7.13 9.37 13.72
CA LEU A 21 -7.18 10.68 13.06
C LEU A 21 -8.24 10.77 11.95
N LEU A 22 -8.58 9.65 11.28
CA LEU A 22 -9.48 9.57 10.13
C LEU A 22 -10.84 8.93 10.47
N GLY A 23 -10.98 8.28 11.63
CA GLY A 23 -12.13 7.44 11.96
C GLY A 23 -12.18 6.11 11.21
N ARG A 24 -11.15 5.81 10.40
CA ARG A 24 -11.03 4.59 9.59
C ARG A 24 -9.57 4.30 9.25
N ASN A 25 -9.30 3.07 8.82
CA ASN A 25 -8.01 2.73 8.24
C ASN A 25 -7.75 3.54 6.96
N HIS A 26 -6.48 3.90 6.74
CA HIS A 26 -6.04 4.38 5.43
C HIS A 26 -6.26 3.28 4.39
N HIS A 27 -6.67 3.66 3.19
CA HIS A 27 -6.99 2.74 2.11
C HIS A 27 -6.39 3.25 0.81
N LEU A 28 -5.83 2.32 0.04
CA LEU A 28 -5.32 2.56 -1.30
C LEU A 28 -6.14 1.76 -2.29
N SER A 29 -6.51 2.38 -3.40
CA SER A 29 -7.22 1.78 -4.51
C SER A 29 -6.47 2.05 -5.80
N GLY A 30 -6.45 1.08 -6.70
CA GLY A 30 -5.78 1.22 -7.98
C GLY A 30 -6.07 0.05 -8.90
N THR A 31 -5.49 0.11 -10.09
CA THR A 31 -5.67 -0.94 -11.11
C THR A 31 -4.63 -2.03 -10.90
N VAL A 32 -5.06 -3.29 -10.95
CA VAL A 32 -4.11 -4.42 -10.95
C VAL A 32 -3.44 -4.48 -12.31
N VAL A 33 -2.11 -4.39 -12.31
CA VAL A 33 -1.28 -4.43 -13.51
C VAL A 33 -0.38 -5.66 -13.51
N VAL A 34 0.06 -6.06 -14.71
CA VAL A 34 1.02 -7.14 -14.87
C VAL A 34 2.39 -6.63 -14.44
N GLY A 35 2.92 -7.16 -13.33
CA GLY A 35 4.32 -6.96 -12.95
C GLY A 35 5.22 -8.08 -13.46
N ASP A 36 6.45 -8.15 -12.95
CA ASP A 36 7.51 -9.08 -13.38
C ASP A 36 7.22 -10.57 -13.09
N GLN A 37 6.03 -10.89 -12.55
CA GLN A 37 5.57 -12.23 -12.18
C GLN A 37 6.50 -12.99 -11.22
N ARG A 38 7.49 -12.31 -10.60
CA ARG A 38 8.48 -12.88 -9.67
C ARG A 38 7.85 -13.48 -8.42
N GLY A 39 6.66 -13.02 -8.03
CA GLY A 39 5.92 -13.56 -6.89
C GLY A 39 5.37 -14.97 -7.10
N ARG A 40 5.41 -15.53 -8.32
CA ARG A 40 4.89 -16.89 -8.60
C ARG A 40 5.61 -17.99 -7.82
N THR A 41 6.84 -17.75 -7.35
CA THR A 41 7.59 -18.71 -6.53
C THR A 41 7.31 -18.59 -5.03
N LEU A 42 6.59 -17.55 -4.58
CA LEU A 42 6.35 -17.28 -3.16
C LEU A 42 5.22 -18.14 -2.56
N GLY A 43 4.48 -18.89 -3.37
CA GLY A 43 3.39 -19.76 -2.91
C GLY A 43 2.07 -19.04 -2.57
N PHE A 44 1.98 -17.73 -2.82
CA PHE A 44 0.79 -16.92 -2.57
C PHE A 44 0.45 -16.03 -3.78
N PRO A 45 -0.84 -15.78 -4.08
CA PRO A 45 -1.24 -14.84 -5.11
C PRO A 45 -0.68 -13.44 -4.82
N THR A 46 -0.11 -12.81 -5.85
CA THR A 46 0.40 -11.44 -5.76
C THR A 46 -0.30 -10.56 -6.78
N ALA A 47 -0.53 -9.30 -6.42
CA ALA A 47 -1.07 -8.27 -7.30
C ALA A 47 -0.12 -7.08 -7.27
N ASN A 48 0.25 -6.57 -8.45
CA ASN A 48 0.93 -5.28 -8.55
C ASN A 48 -0.15 -4.24 -8.83
N ILE A 49 -0.17 -3.16 -8.06
CA ILE A 49 -1.22 -2.15 -8.14
C ILE A 49 -0.59 -0.87 -8.68
N GLU A 50 -1.11 -0.36 -9.79
CA GLU A 50 -0.84 0.99 -10.26
C GLU A 50 -1.78 1.95 -9.52
N ILE A 51 -1.19 2.92 -8.83
CA ILE A 51 -1.89 3.85 -7.94
C ILE A 51 -1.80 5.25 -8.56
N ASP A 52 -2.90 6.00 -8.46
CA ASP A 52 -2.97 7.41 -8.85
C ASP A 52 -1.95 8.25 -8.07
N ASP A 53 -1.26 9.16 -8.76
CA ASP A 53 -0.20 10.01 -8.21
C ASP A 53 -0.69 11.04 -7.18
N GLN A 54 -2.00 11.28 -7.11
CA GLN A 54 -2.65 12.12 -6.11
C GLN A 54 -2.86 11.39 -4.78
N LEU A 55 -2.74 10.06 -4.75
CA LEU A 55 -2.92 9.28 -3.53
C LEU A 55 -1.64 9.30 -2.68
N LEU A 56 -1.81 9.65 -1.41
CA LEU A 56 -0.71 9.60 -0.46
C LEU A 56 -0.39 8.16 -0.08
N LEU A 57 0.78 7.70 -0.53
CA LEU A 57 1.36 6.43 -0.12
C LEU A 57 2.03 6.55 1.25
N PRO A 58 1.95 5.50 2.08
CA PRO A 58 2.87 5.31 3.18
C PRO A 58 4.33 5.35 2.71
N GLY A 59 5.27 5.62 3.63
CA GLY A 59 6.69 5.46 3.35
C GLY A 59 7.06 4.06 2.83
N ASP A 60 8.29 3.91 2.34
CA ASP A 60 8.78 2.63 1.84
C ASP A 60 8.79 1.57 2.96
N GLY A 61 8.27 0.37 2.66
CA GLY A 61 8.17 -0.71 3.63
C GLY A 61 7.17 -1.80 3.28
N ILE A 62 7.00 -2.75 4.20
CA ILE A 62 6.00 -3.83 4.11
C ILE A 62 4.97 -3.62 5.21
N TYR A 63 3.69 -3.54 4.81
CA TYR A 63 2.57 -3.24 5.69
C TYR A 63 1.61 -4.42 5.76
N ALA A 64 1.16 -4.76 6.97
CA ALA A 64 0.03 -5.68 7.15
C ALA A 64 -1.26 -4.97 6.73
N THR A 65 -1.96 -5.56 5.77
CA THR A 65 -3.12 -4.93 5.12
C THR A 65 -4.28 -5.90 4.98
N TRP A 66 -5.43 -5.34 4.62
CA TRP A 66 -6.58 -6.09 4.15
C TRP A 66 -6.80 -5.79 2.67
N ALA A 67 -6.77 -6.81 1.83
CA ALA A 67 -7.18 -6.71 0.43
C ALA A 67 -8.70 -6.97 0.31
N MET A 68 -9.39 -6.17 -0.50
CA MET A 68 -10.80 -6.37 -0.80
C MET A 68 -10.93 -6.86 -2.24
N ILE A 69 -11.43 -8.07 -2.44
CA ILE A 69 -11.58 -8.72 -3.76
C ILE A 69 -12.99 -9.29 -3.80
N ASP A 70 -13.80 -8.90 -4.79
CA ASP A 70 -15.19 -9.35 -4.95
C ASP A 70 -16.03 -9.22 -3.66
N GLY A 71 -15.83 -8.12 -2.93
CA GLY A 71 -16.50 -7.85 -1.65
C GLY A 71 -16.01 -8.69 -0.47
N LYS A 72 -14.99 -9.53 -0.65
CA LYS A 72 -14.38 -10.35 0.40
C LYS A 72 -13.05 -9.76 0.86
N ARG A 73 -12.85 -9.83 2.17
CA ARG A 73 -11.65 -9.31 2.84
C ARG A 73 -10.62 -10.40 3.05
N HIS A 74 -9.40 -10.20 2.58
CA HIS A 74 -8.27 -11.12 2.68
C HIS A 74 -7.10 -10.49 3.44
N LYS A 75 -6.47 -11.24 4.34
CA LYS A 75 -5.20 -10.80 4.96
C LYS A 75 -4.15 -10.69 3.86
N SER A 76 -3.42 -9.59 3.81
CA SER A 76 -2.38 -9.36 2.81
C SER A 76 -1.18 -8.65 3.42
N ALA A 77 -0.06 -8.70 2.72
CA ALA A 77 1.09 -7.86 2.95
C ALA A 77 1.25 -6.95 1.73
N THR A 78 1.29 -5.63 1.94
CA THR A 78 1.50 -4.65 0.87
C THR A 78 2.93 -4.15 0.96
N SER A 79 3.71 -4.39 -0.09
CA SER A 79 5.06 -3.83 -0.24
C SER A 79 4.94 -2.50 -0.97
N ILE A 80 5.43 -1.43 -0.36
CA ILE A 80 5.53 -0.10 -0.94
C ILE A 80 7.00 0.25 -1.07
N GLY A 81 7.40 0.71 -2.24
CA GLY A 81 8.77 1.12 -2.48
C GLY A 81 9.04 1.35 -3.95
N ILE A 82 10.08 2.15 -4.21
CA ILE A 82 10.59 2.37 -5.55
C ILE A 82 11.53 1.21 -5.88
N ARG A 83 11.30 0.52 -7.01
CA ARG A 83 12.32 -0.40 -7.54
C ARG A 83 13.53 0.43 -7.95
N PRO A 84 14.72 0.23 -7.36
CA PRO A 84 15.92 0.87 -7.90
C PRO A 84 16.09 0.39 -9.34
N THR A 85 16.00 1.32 -10.28
CA THR A 85 16.37 1.07 -11.66
C THR A 85 17.88 0.97 -11.67
N PHE A 86 18.42 -0.26 -11.78
CA PHE A 86 19.82 -0.44 -12.10
C PHE A 86 20.02 0.07 -13.53
N LEU A 87 20.36 1.35 -13.67
CA LEU A 87 20.95 1.88 -14.89
C LEU A 87 22.37 1.31 -14.95
N GLY A 88 22.52 0.22 -15.70
CA GLY A 88 23.84 -0.30 -16.09
C GLY A 88 24.51 0.62 -17.10
#